data_AF-A0A0N8JUW8-F1
#
_entry.id   AF-A0A0N8JUW8-F1
#
_cell.length_a   1.000
_cell.length_b   1.000
_cell.length_c   1.000
_cell.angle_alpha   90.00
_cell.angle_beta   90.00
_cell.angle_gamma   90.00
#
_symmetry.space_group_name_H-M   'P 1'
#
loop_
_entity.id
_entity.type
_entity.pdbx_description
1 polymer ?
#
loop_
_entity_poly.entity_id
_entity_poly.type
_entity_poly.pdbx_seq_one_letter_code
_entity_poly.pdbx_strand_id
1 'polypeptide(L)'
;MCAARFAGSADGCADGPAGAPDWHEGVARVLRSLEIGTVMTVFYQKKSQRPERRTFQIKQDTRQVVWSRSPDKVEGESEYDLGG
;
A
#
# COMPACT_ATOMS: atom_id res chain seq x y z
N MET A 1 -12.86 59.45 -10.49
CA MET A 1 -13.94 59.19 -11.46
C MET A 1 -13.35 58.36 -12.58
N CYS A 2 -13.79 57.11 -12.73
CA CYS A 2 -13.77 56.34 -13.98
C CYS A 2 -14.68 55.13 -13.73
N ALA A 3 -15.85 55.14 -14.37
CA ALA A 3 -16.78 54.01 -14.39
C ALA A 3 -16.57 53.28 -15.72
N ALA A 4 -16.41 51.97 -15.66
CA ALA A 4 -16.66 51.10 -16.79
C ALA A 4 -17.60 49.99 -16.31
N ARG A 5 -18.86 50.12 -16.73
CA ARG A 5 -19.85 49.05 -16.68
C ARG A 5 -19.66 48.23 -17.95
N PHE A 6 -19.36 46.94 -17.82
CA PHE A 6 -19.65 45.96 -18.86
C PHE A 6 -20.70 45.00 -18.29
N ALA A 7 -21.83 44.94 -18.98
CA ALA A 7 -22.96 44.08 -18.70
C ALA A 7 -22.92 42.86 -19.63
N GLY A 8 -23.47 41.74 -19.15
CA GLY A 8 -23.79 40.55 -19.92
C GLY A 8 -22.63 39.55 -19.97
N SER A 9 -22.83 38.24 -19.86
CA SER A 9 -24.01 37.41 -19.67
C SER A 9 -23.44 36.05 -19.24
N ALA A 10 -24.26 35.26 -18.55
CA ALA A 10 -23.97 33.90 -18.17
C ALA A 10 -23.36 33.09 -19.33
N ASP A 11 -22.30 32.34 -19.06
CA ASP A 11 -22.18 30.94 -19.44
C ASP A 11 -20.87 30.35 -18.89
N GLY A 12 -20.98 29.14 -18.34
CA GLY A 12 -19.83 28.32 -18.01
C GLY A 12 -19.51 28.20 -16.52
N CYS A 13 -20.46 27.75 -15.72
CA CYS A 13 -20.13 26.98 -14.52
C CYS A 13 -19.47 25.67 -15.01
N ALA A 14 -18.15 25.66 -15.13
CA ALA A 14 -17.36 24.45 -15.24
C ALA A 14 -16.56 24.27 -13.95
N ASP A 15 -17.26 24.29 -12.81
CA ASP A 15 -16.82 23.52 -11.64
C ASP A 15 -17.05 22.03 -11.98
N GLY A 16 -16.15 21.47 -12.80
CA GLY A 16 -15.93 20.03 -12.75
C GLY A 16 -15.39 19.71 -11.36
N PRO A 17 -15.83 18.64 -10.69
CA PRO A 17 -15.39 18.37 -9.33
C PRO A 17 -13.87 18.27 -9.33
N ALA A 18 -13.23 19.22 -8.63
CA ALA A 18 -11.81 19.24 -8.37
C ALA A 18 -11.37 17.82 -8.04
N GLY A 19 -10.44 17.30 -8.86
CA GLY A 19 -10.07 15.89 -8.94
C GLY A 19 -10.02 15.23 -7.57
N ALA A 20 -11.02 14.40 -7.28
CA ALA A 20 -10.89 13.44 -6.21
C ALA A 20 -9.60 12.65 -6.50
N PRO A 21 -8.69 12.52 -5.51
CA PRO A 21 -7.52 11.69 -5.73
C PRO A 21 -8.00 10.33 -6.21
N ASP A 22 -7.47 9.88 -7.33
CA ASP A 22 -7.76 8.54 -7.81
C ASP A 22 -7.17 7.56 -6.80
N TRP A 23 -8.00 7.16 -5.84
CA TRP A 23 -7.64 6.21 -4.80
C TRP A 23 -7.18 4.89 -5.40
N HIS A 24 -7.60 4.56 -6.63
CA HIS A 24 -7.14 3.36 -7.32
C HIS A 24 -5.67 3.46 -7.72
N GLU A 25 -5.21 4.55 -8.33
CA GLU A 25 -3.78 4.71 -8.65
C GLU A 25 -2.93 4.77 -7.39
N GLY A 26 -3.40 5.46 -6.34
CA GLY A 26 -2.73 5.50 -5.04
C GLY A 26 -2.55 4.11 -4.42
N VAL A 27 -3.62 3.31 -4.41
CA VAL A 27 -3.60 1.94 -3.88
C VAL A 27 -2.74 1.04 -4.77
N ALA A 28 -2.84 1.14 -6.09
CA ALA A 28 -2.03 0.35 -7.01
C ALA A 28 -0.53 0.61 -6.81
N ARG A 29 -0.14 1.87 -6.63
CA ARG A 29 1.25 2.22 -6.31
C ARG A 29 1.72 1.59 -5.01
N VAL A 30 0.89 1.63 -3.96
CA VAL A 30 1.22 1.01 -2.66
C VAL A 30 1.36 -0.51 -2.80
N LEU A 31 0.44 -1.17 -3.51
CA LEU A 31 0.50 -2.61 -3.72
C LEU A 31 1.78 -3.01 -4.47
N ARG A 32 2.16 -2.27 -5.52
CA ARG A 32 3.44 -2.48 -6.22
C ARG A 32 4.64 -2.34 -5.28
N SER A 33 4.64 -1.36 -4.38
CA SER A 33 5.72 -1.19 -3.39
C SER A 33 5.76 -2.32 -2.36
N LEU A 34 4.59 -2.80 -1.91
CA LEU A 34 4.48 -3.90 -0.96
C LEU A 34 4.89 -5.25 -1.60
N GLU A 35 4.74 -5.41 -2.91
CA GLU A 35 5.17 -6.61 -3.64
C GLU A 35 6.70 -6.72 -3.72
N ILE A 36 7.40 -5.58 -3.85
CA ILE A 36 8.87 -5.52 -3.78
C ILE A 36 9.35 -5.91 -2.38
N GLY A 37 8.71 -5.34 -1.36
CA GLY A 37 8.88 -5.72 0.03
C GLY A 37 9.22 -4.57 0.97
N THR A 38 8.75 -4.68 2.20
CA THR A 38 8.94 -3.68 3.25
C THR A 38 9.49 -4.33 4.51
N VAL A 39 10.56 -3.75 5.07
CA VAL A 39 11.14 -4.28 6.30
C VAL A 39 10.35 -3.80 7.50
N MET A 40 9.85 -4.74 8.30
CA MET A 40 9.12 -4.47 9.53
C MET A 40 9.59 -5.42 10.65
N THR A 41 9.08 -5.21 11.86
CA THR A 41 9.38 -6.04 13.02
C THR A 41 8.16 -6.89 13.36
N VAL A 42 8.34 -8.22 13.37
CA VAL A 42 7.33 -9.17 13.88
C VAL A 42 7.41 -9.17 15.40
N PHE A 43 6.30 -8.84 16.05
CA PHE A 43 6.12 -9.05 17.48
C PHE A 43 5.25 -10.29 17.68
N TYR A 44 5.84 -11.33 18.26
CA TYR A 44 5.11 -12.55 18.55
C TYR A 44 4.23 -12.39 19.79
N GLN A 45 3.13 -13.14 19.84
CA GLN A 45 2.21 -13.10 20.98
C GLN A 45 2.85 -13.63 22.27
N LYS A 46 3.76 -14.61 22.15
CA LYS A 46 4.50 -15.14 23.29
C LYS A 46 5.53 -14.10 23.74
N LYS A 47 5.37 -13.58 24.95
CA LYS A 47 6.27 -12.56 25.54
C LYS A 47 7.74 -13.01 25.65
N SER A 48 8.01 -14.32 25.67
CA SER A 48 9.37 -14.87 25.68
C SER A 48 10.06 -14.84 24.32
N GLN A 49 9.30 -14.71 23.23
CA GLN A 49 9.87 -14.63 21.89
C GLN A 49 10.34 -13.20 21.62
N ARG A 50 11.61 -13.09 21.24
CA ARG A 50 12.21 -11.80 20.88
C ARG A 50 11.58 -11.29 19.57
N PRO A 51 11.28 -9.98 19.45
CA PRO A 51 10.84 -9.41 18.19
C PRO A 51 11.91 -9.59 17.09
N GLU A 52 11.46 -9.83 15.87
CA GLU A 52 12.34 -10.14 14.75
C GLU A 52 12.15 -9.17 13.58
N ARG A 53 13.25 -8.68 13.03
CA ARG A 53 13.25 -7.89 11.79
C ARG A 53 13.10 -8.82 10.59
N ARG A 54 12.09 -8.57 9.75
CA ARG A 54 11.73 -9.38 8.57
C ARG A 54 11.35 -8.49 7.39
N THR A 55 11.54 -8.98 6.18
CA THR A 55 11.04 -8.34 4.96
C THR A 55 9.67 -8.93 4.63
N PHE A 56 8.64 -8.09 4.58
CA PHE A 56 7.28 -8.46 4.25
C PHE A 56 6.99 -8.14 2.79
N GLN A 57 6.38 -9.09 2.09
CA GLN A 57 5.95 -8.97 0.70
C GLN A 57 4.50 -9.38 0.57
N ILE A 58 3.79 -8.77 -0.38
CA ILE A 58 2.46 -9.25 -0.78
C ILE A 58 2.57 -10.07 -2.06
N LYS A 59 1.84 -11.18 -2.10
CA LYS A 59 1.57 -11.93 -3.33
C LYS A 59 0.18 -11.55 -3.80
N GLN A 60 0.08 -10.73 -4.85
CA GLN A 60 -1.21 -10.19 -5.30
C GLN A 60 -2.13 -11.26 -5.90
N ASP A 61 -1.55 -12.28 -6.53
CA ASP A 61 -2.23 -13.43 -7.13
C ASP A 61 -3.00 -14.27 -6.10
N THR A 62 -2.36 -14.55 -4.97
CA THR A 62 -2.87 -15.38 -3.87
C THR A 62 -3.44 -14.55 -2.72
N ARG A 63 -3.27 -13.23 -2.78
CA ARG A 63 -3.65 -12.26 -1.73
C ARG A 63 -3.06 -12.60 -0.36
N GLN A 64 -1.82 -13.08 -0.34
CA GLN A 64 -1.11 -13.46 0.89
C GLN A 64 -0.04 -12.44 1.25
N VAL A 65 0.23 -12.32 2.55
CA VAL A 65 1.42 -11.65 3.07
C VAL A 65 2.44 -12.71 3.43
N VAL A 66 3.61 -12.64 2.82
CA VAL A 66 4.76 -13.52 3.07
C VAL A 66 5.88 -12.69 3.66
N TRP A 67 6.71 -13.30 4.50
CA TRP A 67 7.88 -12.63 5.04
C TRP A 67 9.07 -13.56 5.18
N SER A 68 10.27 -12.99 5.11
CA SER A 68 11.52 -13.74 5.20
C SER A 68 12.57 -13.05 6.06
N ARG A 69 13.60 -13.82 6.46
CA ARG A 69 14.77 -13.29 7.20
C ARG A 69 15.71 -12.47 6.29
N SER A 70 15.72 -12.80 5.01
CA SER A 70 16.57 -12.17 3.99
C SER A 70 15.78 -12.06 2.69
N PRO A 71 15.92 -10.95 1.92
CA PRO A 71 15.21 -10.77 0.65
C PRO A 71 15.52 -11.89 -0.36
N ASP A 72 16.68 -12.53 -0.22
CA ASP A 72 17.18 -13.56 -1.14
C ASP A 72 16.71 -14.99 -0.78
N LYS A 73 16.05 -15.18 0.36
CA LYS A 73 15.59 -16.50 0.83
C LYS A 73 14.19 -16.41 1.44
N VAL A 74 13.18 -16.79 0.67
CA VAL A 74 11.84 -17.09 1.22
C VAL A 74 11.96 -18.38 2.04
N GLU A 75 12.19 -18.26 3.35
CA GLU A 75 12.08 -19.40 4.27
C GLU A 75 10.60 -19.65 4.53
N GLY A 76 10.06 -20.77 4.02
CA GLY A 76 8.62 -21.02 4.12
C GLY A 76 8.08 -22.31 3.49
N GLU A 77 8.85 -23.40 3.42
CA GLU A 77 8.24 -24.71 3.69
C GLU A 77 8.47 -24.93 5.19
N SER A 78 7.51 -24.50 6.01
CA SER A 78 7.46 -25.01 7.36
C SER A 78 7.10 -26.48 7.20
N GLU A 79 8.08 -27.35 7.44
CA GLU A 79 7.92 -28.78 7.65
C GLU A 79 6.80 -29.01 8.66
N TYR A 80 5.57 -29.15 8.15
CA TYR A 80 4.46 -29.67 8.91
C TYR A 80 4.75 -31.16 9.02
N ASP A 81 5.25 -31.55 10.19
CA ASP A 81 4.82 -32.78 10.85
C ASP A 81 5.05 -34.08 10.06
N LEU A 82 6.29 -34.59 10.05
CA LEU A 82 6.55 -36.03 9.92
C LEU A 82 7.61 -36.46 10.94
N GLY A 83 7.25 -36.32 12.21
CA GLY A 83 7.75 -37.22 13.26
C GLY A 83 6.89 -38.48 13.27
N GLY A 84 7.36 -39.52 12.58
CA GLY A 84 6.84 -40.88 12.62
C GLY A 84 7.99 -41.88 12.51
#